data_AF-A0A655FW35-F1
#
_entry.id   AF-A0A655FW35-F1
#
_cell.length_a   1.000
_cell.length_b   1.000
_cell.length_c   1.000
_cell.angle_alpha   90.00
_cell.angle_beta   90.00
_cell.angle_gamma   90.00
#
_symmetry.space_group_name_H-M   'P 1'
#
loop_
_entity.id
_entity.type
_entity.pdbx_description
1 polymer ?
#
loop_
_entity_poly.entity_id
_entity_poly.type
_entity_poly.pdbx_seq_one_letter_code
_entity_poly.pdbx_strand_id
1 'polypeptide(L)'
;MRRFGQLARNLGIPRPTLSSRLRMLVEVGLFDRVPYSSDPERHEYRLTEAGRDLFAAIVVLMQWGDEYLPRPEGPPIKLRHHTCGEHADPRLICTHCGEEITARNVTPEPGPGFKAKLASS
;
A
#
# COMPACT_ATOMS: atom_id res chain seq x y z
N MET A 1 -9.08 4.06 -12.51
CA MET A 1 -9.59 5.34 -11.97
C MET A 1 -8.40 6.20 -11.55
N ARG A 2 -8.23 7.41 -12.08
CA ARG A 2 -7.06 8.26 -11.78
C ARG A 2 -7.38 9.76 -11.59
N ARG A 3 -8.62 10.18 -11.87
CA ARG A 3 -9.03 11.58 -11.84
C ARG A 3 -9.68 11.94 -10.50
N PHE A 4 -9.43 13.14 -9.99
CA PHE A 4 -9.97 13.61 -8.70
C PHE A 4 -11.49 13.42 -8.58
N GLY A 5 -12.25 13.81 -9.61
CA GLY A 5 -13.70 13.69 -9.60
C GLY A 5 -14.20 12.23 -9.53
N GLN A 6 -13.45 11.29 -10.11
CA GLN A 6 -13.76 9.86 -10.01
C GLN A 6 -13.42 9.34 -8.60
N LEU A 7 -12.24 9.70 -8.09
CA LEU A 7 -11.78 9.34 -6.74
C LEU A 7 -12.76 9.83 -5.66
N ALA A 8 -13.20 11.09 -5.75
CA ALA A 8 -14.17 11.67 -4.83
C ALA A 8 -15.53 10.95 -4.85
N ARG A 9 -16.02 10.56 -6.04
CA ARG A 9 -17.28 9.83 -6.16
C ARG A 9 -17.18 8.41 -5.61
N ASN A 10 -16.10 7.70 -5.90
CA ASN A 10 -15.99 6.29 -5.57
C ASN A 10 -15.59 6.04 -4.12
N LEU A 11 -14.81 6.93 -3.51
CA LEU A 11 -14.36 6.75 -2.12
C LEU A 11 -15.35 7.31 -1.08
N GLY A 12 -16.32 8.13 -1.49
CA GLY A 12 -17.31 8.71 -0.59
C GLY A 12 -16.73 9.65 0.48
N ILE A 13 -15.44 10.01 0.40
CA ILE A 13 -14.78 10.87 1.38
C ILE A 13 -14.96 12.36 1.05
N PRO A 14 -15.01 13.24 2.05
CA PRO A 14 -15.09 14.68 1.83
C PRO A 14 -13.96 15.19 0.92
N ARG A 15 -14.31 16.10 0.00
CA ARG A 15 -13.34 16.65 -0.98
C ARG A 15 -12.10 17.30 -0.33
N PRO A 16 -12.21 18.06 0.78
CA PRO A 16 -11.03 18.61 1.45
C PRO A 16 -10.10 17.51 1.98
N THR A 17 -10.66 16.45 2.55
CA THR A 17 -9.91 15.29 3.06
C THR A 17 -9.20 14.57 1.92
N LEU A 18 -9.90 14.28 0.82
CA LEU A 18 -9.28 13.66 -0.36
C LEU A 18 -8.12 14.50 -0.91
N SER A 19 -8.32 15.82 -1.02
CA SER A 19 -7.30 16.75 -1.50
C SER A 19 -6.05 16.73 -0.63
N SER A 20 -6.23 16.78 0.70
CA SER A 20 -5.12 16.71 1.67
C SER A 20 -4.37 15.39 1.58
N ARG A 21 -5.09 14.25 1.51
CA ARG A 21 -4.47 12.92 1.39
C ARG A 21 -3.71 12.75 0.08
N LEU A 22 -4.28 13.17 -1.05
CA LEU A 22 -3.59 13.09 -2.34
C LEU A 22 -2.36 14.00 -2.39
N ARG A 23 -2.42 15.19 -1.79
CA ARG A 23 -1.24 16.07 -1.70
C ARG A 23 -0.13 15.39 -0.91
N MET A 24 -0.44 14.84 0.26
CA MET A 24 0.53 14.12 1.08
C MET A 24 1.12 12.92 0.33
N LEU A 25 0.29 12.13 -0.36
CA LEU A 25 0.75 10.98 -1.15
C LEU A 25 1.67 11.39 -2.32
N VAL A 26 1.47 12.58 -2.89
CA VAL A 26 2.38 13.14 -3.90
C VAL A 26 3.68 13.62 -3.26
N GLU A 27 3.60 14.31 -2.12
CA GLU A 27 4.75 14.83 -1.38
C GLU A 27 5.70 13.71 -0.92
N VAL A 28 5.16 12.58 -0.47
CA VAL A 28 5.96 11.40 -0.09
C VAL A 28 6.39 10.55 -1.30
N GLY A 29 6.08 10.97 -2.54
CA GLY A 29 6.53 10.30 -3.75
C GLY A 29 5.81 9.01 -4.10
N LEU A 30 4.61 8.75 -3.56
CA LEU A 30 3.80 7.58 -3.91
C LEU A 30 2.92 7.82 -5.14
N PHE A 31 2.60 9.09 -5.43
CA PHE A 31 1.85 9.48 -6.63
C PHE A 31 2.51 10.64 -7.36
N ASP A 32 2.45 10.60 -8.69
CA ASP A 32 2.68 11.75 -9.54
C ASP A 32 1.36 12.44 -9.87
N ARG A 33 1.38 13.78 -9.87
CA ARG A 33 0.29 14.61 -10.39
C ARG A 33 0.63 15.01 -11.83
N VAL A 34 -0.03 14.38 -12.79
CA VAL A 34 0.28 14.53 -14.22
C VAL A 34 -0.84 15.30 -14.94
N PRO A 35 -0.53 16.36 -15.69
CA PRO A 35 -1.52 17.03 -16.55
C PRO A 35 -1.97 16.08 -17.67
N TYR A 36 -3.27 16.03 -17.93
CA TYR A 36 -3.85 15.22 -19.03
C TYR A 36 -4.75 16.03 -19.98
N SER A 37 -5.00 17.29 -19.65
CA SER A 37 -5.77 18.25 -20.46
C SER A 37 -5.20 19.62 -20.17
N SER A 38 -5.00 20.43 -21.21
CA SER A 38 -4.48 21.80 -21.10
C SER A 38 -5.59 22.86 -21.15
N ASP A 39 -6.78 22.53 -21.67
CA ASP A 39 -7.92 23.46 -21.75
C ASP A 39 -9.27 22.76 -21.54
N PRO A 40 -9.89 22.86 -20.35
CA PRO A 40 -9.32 23.40 -19.12
C PRO A 40 -8.18 22.52 -18.61
N GLU A 41 -7.27 23.10 -17.82
CA GLU A 41 -6.17 22.36 -17.18
C GLU A 41 -6.74 21.29 -16.23
N ARG A 42 -6.42 20.01 -16.50
CA ARG A 42 -6.82 18.90 -15.62
C ARG A 42 -5.67 17.98 -15.35
N HIS A 43 -5.67 17.44 -14.13
CA HIS A 43 -4.65 16.55 -13.63
C HIS A 43 -5.22 15.19 -13.24
N GLU A 44 -4.40 14.17 -13.41
CA GLU A 44 -4.62 12.83 -12.90
C GLU A 44 -3.49 12.40 -11.97
N TYR A 45 -3.80 11.44 -11.10
CA TYR A 45 -2.86 10.89 -10.13
C TYR A 45 -2.41 9.52 -10.62
N ARG A 46 -1.10 9.37 -10.83
CA ARG A 46 -0.48 8.10 -11.26
C ARG A 46 0.40 7.57 -10.14
N LEU A 47 0.34 6.27 -9.87
CA LEU A 47 1.28 5.65 -8.94
C LEU A 47 2.69 5.75 -9.50
N THR A 48 3.64 6.14 -8.66
CA THR A 48 5.07 5.97 -8.90
C THR A 48 5.46 4.49 -8.79
N GLU A 49 6.72 4.16 -9.01
CA GLU A 49 7.26 2.83 -8.69
C GLU A 49 7.09 2.50 -7.21
N ALA A 50 7.55 3.39 -6.31
CA ALA A 50 7.37 3.25 -4.87
C ALA A 50 5.88 3.09 -4.47
N GLY A 51 4.97 3.80 -5.13
CA GLY A 51 3.53 3.66 -4.91
C GLY A 51 2.99 2.28 -5.31
N ARG A 52 3.55 1.65 -6.35
CA ARG A 52 3.18 0.29 -6.75
C ARG A 52 3.75 -0.74 -5.79
N ASP A 53 4.99 -0.57 -5.36
CA ASP A 53 5.65 -1.50 -4.43
C ASP A 53 4.96 -1.53 -3.04
N LEU A 54 4.35 -0.40 -2.64
CA LEU A 54 3.54 -0.33 -1.42
C LEU A 54 2.34 -1.30 -1.42
N PHE A 55 1.88 -1.75 -2.59
CA PHE A 55 0.76 -2.68 -2.69
C PHE A 55 0.97 -3.94 -1.84
N ALA A 56 2.17 -4.52 -1.85
CA ALA A 56 2.47 -5.74 -1.09
C ALA A 56 2.25 -5.54 0.42
N ALA A 57 2.70 -4.41 0.97
CA ALA A 57 2.51 -4.09 2.39
C ALA A 57 1.02 -3.87 2.73
N ILE A 58 0.25 -3.24 1.85
CA ILE A 58 -1.20 -3.06 2.04
C ILE A 58 -1.91 -4.41 2.08
N VAL A 59 -1.55 -5.33 1.18
CA VAL A 59 -2.16 -6.67 1.13
C VAL A 59 -1.89 -7.46 2.41
N VAL A 60 -0.66 -7.42 2.93
CA VAL A 60 -0.33 -8.06 4.22
C VAL A 60 -1.12 -7.44 5.38
N LEU A 61 -1.27 -6.10 5.39
CA LEU A 61 -2.07 -5.42 6.40
C LEU A 61 -3.56 -5.75 6.30
N MET A 62 -4.09 -5.93 5.08
CA MET A 62 -5.46 -6.39 4.85
C MET A 62 -5.69 -7.78 5.43
N GLN A 63 -4.78 -8.73 5.16
CA GLN A 63 -4.87 -10.11 5.70
C GLN A 63 -4.88 -10.11 7.23
N TRP A 64 -4.01 -9.30 7.86
CA TRP A 64 -4.04 -9.12 9.32
C TRP A 64 -5.39 -8.57 9.80
N GLY A 65 -5.95 -7.57 9.12
CA GLY A 65 -7.24 -6.98 9.47
C GLY A 65 -8.39 -7.97 9.34
N ASP A 66 -8.38 -8.80 8.30
CA ASP A 66 -9.42 -9.82 8.07
C ASP A 66 -9.40 -10.90 9.17
N GLU A 67 -8.21 -11.30 9.64
CA GLU A 67 -8.04 -12.31 10.69
C GLU A 67 -8.38 -11.76 12.09
N TYR A 68 -7.89 -10.57 12.43
CA TYR A 68 -7.94 -10.06 13.80
C TYR A 68 -9.02 -9.01 14.05
N LEU A 69 -9.63 -8.45 13.00
CA LEU A 69 -10.78 -7.54 13.07
C LEU A 69 -11.95 -8.03 12.21
N PRO A 70 -12.42 -9.28 12.43
CA PRO A 70 -13.44 -9.88 11.59
C PRO A 70 -14.75 -9.11 11.67
N ARG A 71 -15.42 -8.97 10.53
CA ARG A 71 -16.78 -8.42 10.42
C ARG A 71 -17.77 -9.56 10.23
N PRO A 72 -19.01 -9.46 10.72
CA PRO A 72 -20.05 -10.47 10.50
C PRO A 72 -20.29 -10.80 9.02
N GLU A 73 -20.12 -9.81 8.14
CA GLU A 73 -20.31 -9.93 6.69
C GLU A 73 -19.08 -10.55 5.98
N GLY A 74 -17.99 -10.78 6.70
CA GLY A 74 -16.71 -11.23 6.17
C GLY A 74 -15.81 -10.08 5.67
N PRO A 75 -14.69 -10.42 5.00
CA PRO A 75 -13.73 -9.43 4.54
C PRO A 75 -14.33 -8.55 3.43
N PRO A 76 -14.17 -7.22 3.48
CA PRO A 76 -14.79 -6.30 2.54
C PRO A 76 -14.20 -6.38 1.12
N ILE A 77 -12.98 -6.91 0.99
CA ILE A 77 -12.27 -7.07 -0.29
C ILE A 77 -11.61 -8.45 -0.28
N LYS A 78 -11.87 -9.25 -1.32
CA LYS A 78 -11.11 -10.48 -1.62
C LYS A 78 -10.32 -10.27 -2.90
N LEU A 79 -9.03 -10.54 -2.86
CA LEU A 79 -8.16 -10.45 -4.02
C LEU A 79 -8.22 -11.78 -4.78
N ARG A 80 -8.49 -11.73 -6.08
CA ARG A 80 -8.39 -12.89 -6.97
C ARG A 80 -7.06 -12.84 -7.68
N HIS A 81 -6.27 -13.90 -7.58
CA HIS A 81 -5.04 -14.01 -8.34
C HIS A 81 -5.38 -14.32 -9.81
N HIS A 82 -4.98 -13.43 -10.72
CA HIS A 82 -5.35 -13.54 -12.13
C HIS A 82 -4.82 -14.83 -12.80
N THR A 83 -3.66 -15.32 -12.38
CA THR A 83 -3.00 -16.47 -13.02
C THR A 83 -3.70 -17.79 -12.69
N CYS A 84 -4.04 -18.05 -11.42
CA CYS A 84 -4.68 -19.30 -11.02
C CYS A 84 -6.21 -19.19 -10.85
N GLY A 85 -6.75 -17.97 -10.82
CA GLY A 85 -8.18 -17.74 -10.61
C GLY A 85 -8.64 -17.87 -9.16
N GLU A 86 -7.80 -18.31 -8.23
CA GLU A 86 -8.15 -18.48 -6.82
C GLU A 86 -8.10 -17.18 -6.02
N HIS A 87 -8.71 -17.17 -4.83
CA HIS A 87 -8.48 -16.10 -3.88
C HIS A 87 -7.02 -16.12 -3.41
N ALA A 88 -6.37 -14.96 -3.41
CA ALA A 88 -4.98 -14.83 -3.01
C ALA A 88 -4.84 -15.12 -1.51
N ASP A 89 -3.89 -16.00 -1.16
CA ASP A 89 -3.35 -16.16 0.19
C ASP A 89 -1.93 -15.60 0.20
N PRO A 90 -1.75 -14.31 0.52
CA PRO A 90 -0.45 -13.67 0.48
C PRO A 90 0.45 -14.21 1.61
N ARG A 91 1.70 -14.56 1.25
CA ARG A 91 2.75 -15.01 2.17
C ARG A 91 4.02 -14.22 1.90
N LEU A 92 4.76 -13.87 2.96
CA LEU A 92 6.11 -13.34 2.81
C LEU A 92 7.06 -14.53 2.66
N ILE A 93 7.79 -14.60 1.56
CA ILE A 93 8.72 -15.71 1.29
C ILE A 93 10.16 -15.19 1.16
N CYS A 94 11.11 -15.94 1.66
CA CYS A 94 12.53 -15.68 1.43
C CYS A 94 12.88 -16.05 -0.01
N THR A 95 13.37 -15.10 -0.79
CA THR A 95 13.73 -15.32 -2.20
C THR A 95 14.94 -16.23 -2.39
N HIS A 96 15.73 -16.49 -1.33
CA HIS A 96 16.91 -17.36 -1.39
C HIS A 96 16.58 -18.84 -1.19
N CYS A 97 15.72 -19.19 -0.24
CA CYS A 97 15.38 -20.59 0.08
C CYS A 97 13.93 -20.98 -0.25
N GLY A 98 13.05 -20.00 -0.48
CA GLY A 98 11.63 -20.21 -0.75
C GLY A 98 10.76 -20.44 0.50
N GLU A 99 11.34 -20.49 1.70
CA GLU A 99 10.58 -20.65 2.95
C GLU A 99 9.78 -19.39 3.31
N GLU A 100 8.64 -19.58 3.97
CA GLU A 100 7.84 -18.47 4.52
C GLU A 100 8.61 -17.76 5.64
N ILE A 101 8.69 -16.44 5.54
CA ILE A 101 9.24 -15.56 6.57
C ILE A 101 8.17 -15.33 7.64
N THR A 102 8.51 -15.64 8.89
CA THR A 102 7.70 -15.44 10.08
C THR A 102 8.51 -14.67 11.12
N ALA A 103 7.86 -14.16 12.16
CA ALA A 103 8.56 -13.53 13.27
C ALA A 103 9.50 -14.47 14.05
N ARG A 104 9.44 -15.79 13.82
CA ARG A 104 10.19 -16.82 14.58
C ARG A 104 11.39 -17.40 13.83
N ASN A 105 11.48 -17.20 12.52
CA ASN A 105 12.56 -17.75 11.69
C ASN A 105 13.41 -16.66 11.01
N VAL A 106 13.37 -15.43 11.56
CA VAL A 106 14.28 -14.34 11.18
C VAL A 106 14.91 -13.75 12.43
N THR A 107 16.17 -13.31 12.30
CA THR A 107 16.86 -12.55 13.34
C THR A 107 17.17 -11.16 12.79
N PRO A 108 16.74 -10.08 13.47
CA PRO A 108 17.07 -8.73 13.03
C PRO A 108 18.55 -8.44 13.27
N GLU A 109 19.26 -8.03 12.23
CA GLU A 109 20.66 -7.60 12.31
C GLU A 109 20.80 -6.10 12.03
N PRO A 110 21.69 -5.38 12.73
CA PRO A 110 21.96 -3.98 12.42
C PRO A 110 22.44 -3.79 10.98
N GLY A 111 21.69 -3.05 10.17
CA GLY A 111 22.11 -2.63 8.84
C GLY A 111 23.11 -1.45 8.86
N PRO A 112 23.71 -1.09 7.72
CA PRO A 112 24.71 -0.01 7.62
C PRO A 112 24.23 1.37 8.11
N GLY A 113 22.91 1.61 8.13
CA GLY A 113 22.31 2.84 8.65
C GLY A 113 21.96 2.81 10.14
N PHE A 114 22.17 1.69 10.85
CA PHE A 114 21.82 1.55 12.25
C PHE A 114 22.77 2.39 13.13
N LYS A 115 22.29 3.55 13.59
CA LYS A 115 22.97 4.32 14.62
C LYS A 115 22.55 3.75 15.98
N ALA A 116 23.38 2.87 16.54
CA ALA A 116 23.27 2.50 17.94
C ALA A 116 23.38 3.78 18.77
N LYS A 117 22.31 4.21 19.44
CA LYS A 117 22.49 5.11 20.58
C LYS A 117 23.28 4.29 21.61
N LEU A 118 24.57 4.57 21.72
CA LEU A 118 25.39 4.13 22.83
C LEU A 118 24.65 4.53 24.10
N ALA A 119 24.09 3.55 24.80
CA ALA A 119 23.64 3.72 26.16
C ALA A 119 24.90 4.00 27.00
N SER A 120 25.23 5.29 27.14
CA SER A 120 26.17 5.76 28.14
C SER A 120 25.47 5.73 29.49
N SER A 121 25.89 4.76 30.29
CA SER A 121 25.98 4.73 31.77
C SER A 121 24.70 4.90 32.58
#